data_AF-A0A7S3UX17-F1
#
_entry.id   AF-A0A7S3UX17-F1
#
_cell.length_a   1.000
_cell.length_b   1.000
_cell.length_c   1.000
_cell.angle_alpha   90.00
_cell.angle_beta   90.00
_cell.angle_gamma   90.00
#
_symmetry.space_group_name_H-M   'P 1'
#
loop_
_entity.id
_entity.type
_entity.pdbx_description
1 polymer ?
#
loop_
_entity_poly.entity_id
_entity_poly.type
_entity_poly.pdbx_seq_one_letter_code
_entity_poly.pdbx_strand_id
1 'polypeptide(L)'
;AGWSDGGMGEAERWLRKMREAGFEPDAYTCTIMMKGHAAAGDMASCEAWLDRLEAMVAGGGNAPAAAGSVAPTGREGLRHAYNTLLNGHAQLGDAAAAEAALRRMRRAGLRPDQVSLTAPLKAHARGGGDLRAVRRGFARLRAA
;
A
#
# COMPACT_ATOMS: atom_id res chain seq x y z
N ALA A 1 0.69 19.65 -4.27
CA ALA A 1 0.20 19.46 -5.65
C ALA A 1 -0.23 18.01 -5.78
N GLY A 2 -1.52 17.76 -5.56
CA GLY A 2 -2.12 16.44 -5.69
C GLY A 2 -2.18 16.07 -7.16
N TRP A 3 -1.99 14.79 -7.45
CA TRP A 3 -2.13 14.22 -8.78
C TRP A 3 -3.57 14.52 -9.22
N SER A 4 -3.74 15.48 -10.13
CA SER A 4 -5.02 15.70 -10.80
C SER A 4 -5.34 14.47 -11.65
N ASP A 5 -6.62 14.17 -11.89
CA ASP A 5 -7.08 13.01 -12.69
C ASP A 5 -6.30 12.80 -14.01
N GLY A 6 -5.79 13.89 -14.60
CA GLY A 6 -4.94 13.85 -15.79
C GLY A 6 -3.60 13.11 -15.60
N GLY A 7 -2.98 13.20 -14.42
CA GLY A 7 -1.72 12.52 -14.10
C GLY A 7 -1.88 11.03 -13.89
N MET A 8 -3.02 10.58 -13.36
CA MET A 8 -3.30 9.14 -13.18
C MET A 8 -3.53 8.47 -14.53
N GLY A 9 -4.33 9.08 -15.41
CA GLY A 9 -4.53 8.57 -16.77
C GLY A 9 -3.24 8.55 -17.60
N GLU A 10 -2.30 9.47 -17.36
CA GLU A 10 -0.98 9.44 -17.99
C GLU A 10 -0.10 8.31 -17.44
N ALA A 11 -0.09 8.11 -16.12
CA ALA A 11 0.63 7.01 -15.50
C ALA A 11 0.16 5.64 -16.02
N GLU A 12 -1.15 5.44 -16.19
CA GLU A 12 -1.71 4.22 -16.78
C GLU A 12 -1.30 4.02 -18.25
N ARG A 13 -1.22 5.09 -19.05
CA ARG A 13 -0.73 5.02 -20.43
C ARG A 13 0.74 4.59 -20.48
N TRP A 14 1.57 5.15 -19.60
CA TRP A 14 2.98 4.76 -19.51
C TRP A 14 3.16 3.32 -19.03
N LEU A 15 2.34 2.89 -18.08
CA LEU A 15 2.31 1.50 -17.62
C LEU A 15 1.95 0.52 -18.74
N ARG A 16 0.99 0.89 -19.60
CA ARG A 16 0.62 0.07 -20.75
C ARG A 16 1.78 -0.07 -21.74
N LYS A 17 2.44 1.04 -22.08
CA LYS A 17 3.62 1.05 -22.94
C LYS A 17 4.77 0.21 -22.38
N MET A 18 4.99 0.27 -21.07
CA MET A 18 6.00 -0.55 -20.38
C MET A 18 5.74 -2.05 -20.62
N ARG A 19 4.49 -2.49 -20.47
CA ARG A 19 4.10 -3.89 -20.71
C ARG A 19 4.16 -4.28 -22.18
N GLU A 20 3.71 -3.42 -23.09
CA GLU A 20 3.81 -3.63 -24.54
C GLU A 20 5.27 -3.77 -24.99
N ALA A 21 6.20 -3.08 -24.32
CA ALA A 21 7.63 -3.21 -24.52
C ALA A 21 8.26 -4.44 -23.82
N GLY A 22 7.45 -5.30 -23.18
CA GLY A 22 7.91 -6.53 -22.52
C GLY A 22 8.46 -6.34 -21.11
N PHE A 23 8.32 -5.15 -20.51
CA PHE A 23 8.75 -4.89 -19.14
C PHE A 23 7.58 -5.05 -18.16
N GLU A 24 7.74 -5.94 -17.18
CA GLU A 24 6.74 -6.14 -16.14
C GLU A 24 6.87 -5.08 -15.03
N PRO A 25 5.75 -4.47 -14.58
CA PRO A 25 5.74 -3.54 -13.45
C PRO A 25 6.35 -4.18 -12.22
N ASP A 26 7.34 -3.51 -11.64
CA ASP A 26 7.97 -3.91 -10.41
C ASP A 26 7.22 -3.39 -9.17
N ALA A 27 7.77 -3.68 -7.99
CA ALA A 27 7.20 -3.23 -6.72
C ALA A 27 7.13 -1.70 -6.59
N TYR A 28 8.06 -0.98 -7.21
CA TYR A 28 8.09 0.47 -7.18
C TYR A 28 6.96 1.06 -8.03
N THR A 29 6.77 0.52 -9.24
CA THR A 29 5.69 0.88 -10.14
C THR A 29 4.33 0.67 -9.48
N CYS A 30 4.12 -0.49 -8.85
CA CYS A 30 2.88 -0.78 -8.11
C CYS A 30 2.65 0.25 -6.99
N THR A 31 3.69 0.61 -6.24
CA THR A 31 3.59 1.58 -5.14
C THR A 31 3.24 2.99 -5.64
N ILE A 32 3.78 3.41 -6.78
CA ILE A 32 3.43 4.71 -7.40
C ILE A 32 1.94 4.72 -7.78
N MET A 33 1.48 3.68 -8.46
CA MET A 33 0.08 3.57 -8.86
C MET A 33 -0.85 3.58 -7.65
N MET A 34 -0.51 2.82 -6.60
CA MET A 34 -1.27 2.83 -5.34
C MET A 34 -1.33 4.20 -4.68
N LYS A 35 -0.24 4.98 -4.71
CA LYS A 35 -0.25 6.35 -4.14
C LYS A 35 -1.17 7.28 -4.92
N GLY A 36 -1.19 7.16 -6.26
CA GLY A 36 -2.11 7.91 -7.11
C GLY A 36 -3.57 7.59 -6.80
N HIS A 37 -3.94 6.30 -6.82
CA HIS A 37 -5.29 5.86 -6.50
C HIS A 37 -5.71 6.19 -5.06
N ALA A 38 -4.81 6.04 -4.08
CA ALA A 38 -5.10 6.37 -2.67
C ALA A 38 -5.40 7.87 -2.50
N ALA A 39 -4.67 8.74 -3.22
CA ALA A 39 -4.93 10.17 -3.21
C ALA A 39 -6.28 10.54 -3.85
N ALA A 40 -6.73 9.76 -4.84
CA ALA A 40 -8.06 9.88 -5.45
C ALA A 40 -9.18 9.23 -4.63
N GLY A 41 -8.85 8.54 -3.53
CA GLY A 41 -9.81 7.77 -2.72
C GLY A 41 -10.25 6.44 -3.35
N ASP A 42 -9.64 6.04 -4.47
CA ASP A 42 -9.92 4.79 -5.17
C ASP A 42 -9.19 3.60 -4.49
N MET A 43 -9.70 3.22 -3.33
CA MET A 43 -9.10 2.13 -2.55
C MET A 43 -9.28 0.75 -3.22
N ALA A 44 -10.26 0.60 -4.11
CA ALA A 44 -10.46 -0.64 -4.86
C ALA A 44 -9.27 -0.91 -5.80
N SER A 45 -8.81 0.10 -6.53
CA SER A 45 -7.59 -0.01 -7.33
C SER A 45 -6.35 -0.21 -6.46
N CYS A 46 -6.27 0.43 -5.29
CA CYS A 46 -5.16 0.18 -4.36
C CYS A 46 -5.07 -1.29 -3.93
N GLU A 47 -6.20 -1.93 -3.59
CA GLU A 47 -6.25 -3.36 -3.23
C GLU A 47 -5.82 -4.24 -4.41
N ALA A 48 -6.31 -3.97 -5.62
CA ALA A 48 -5.93 -4.74 -6.81
C ALA A 48 -4.41 -4.67 -7.10
N TRP A 49 -3.81 -3.49 -6.89
CA TRP A 49 -2.35 -3.32 -7.00
C TRP A 49 -1.57 -4.05 -5.91
N LEU A 50 -2.11 -4.09 -4.68
CA LEU A 50 -1.51 -4.84 -3.58
C LEU A 50 -1.59 -6.36 -3.84
N ASP A 51 -2.73 -6.87 -4.31
CA ASP A 51 -2.91 -8.27 -4.69
C ASP A 51 -1.88 -8.70 -5.75
N ARG A 52 -1.67 -7.85 -6.77
CA ARG A 52 -0.63 -8.07 -7.79
C ARG A 52 0.76 -8.15 -7.15
N LEU A 53 1.09 -7.23 -6.26
CA LEU A 53 2.40 -7.20 -5.61
C LEU A 53 2.63 -8.41 -4.69
N GLU A 54 1.60 -8.85 -3.97
CA GLU A 54 1.66 -10.09 -3.19
C GLU A 54 1.90 -11.31 -4.08
N ALA A 55 1.19 -11.42 -5.21
CA ALA A 55 1.39 -12.51 -6.16
C ALA A 55 2.82 -12.52 -6.73
N MET A 56 3.38 -11.34 -7.06
CA MET A 56 4.76 -11.22 -7.53
C MET A 56 5.78 -11.65 -6.46
N VAL A 57 5.53 -11.33 -5.18
CA VAL A 57 6.41 -11.73 -4.08
C VAL A 57 6.25 -13.22 -3.73
N ALA A 58 5.04 -13.77 -3.82
CA ALA A 58 4.74 -15.17 -3.53
C ALA A 58 5.24 -16.13 -4.62
N GLY A 59 5.24 -15.70 -5.88
CA GLY A 59 5.70 -16.50 -7.03
C GLY A 59 7.20 -16.75 -7.09
N GLY A 60 7.99 -16.24 -6.13
CA GLY A 60 9.45 -16.29 -6.13
C GLY A 60 10.01 -15.46 -7.29
N GLY A 61 10.39 -14.21 -7.02
CA GLY A 61 10.81 -13.24 -8.03
C GLY A 61 11.86 -13.77 -9.02
N ASN A 62 11.39 -14.36 -10.12
CA ASN A 62 12.11 -14.60 -11.36
C ASN A 62 11.61 -13.59 -12.39
N ALA A 63 11.82 -12.31 -12.13
CA ALA A 63 12.19 -11.40 -13.20
C ALA A 63 13.72 -11.39 -13.20
N PRO A 64 14.41 -11.60 -14.34
CA PRO A 64 15.85 -11.58 -14.38
C PRO A 64 16.31 -10.27 -13.75
N ALA A 65 17.22 -10.35 -12.78
CA ALA A 65 17.93 -9.20 -12.29
C ALA A 65 18.69 -8.61 -13.47
N ALA A 66 18.06 -7.67 -14.18
CA ALA A 66 18.74 -6.82 -15.13
C ALA A 66 19.82 -6.10 -14.31
N ALA A 67 21.05 -6.53 -14.53
CA ALA A 67 22.23 -6.08 -13.83
C ALA A 67 22.26 -4.54 -13.83
N GLY A 68 22.02 -3.93 -12.66
CA GLY A 68 22.03 -2.48 -12.47
C GLY A 68 20.91 -1.91 -11.61
N SER A 69 19.83 -2.65 -11.32
CA SER A 69 18.75 -2.12 -10.48
C SER A 69 19.04 -2.31 -8.99
N VAL A 70 19.48 -1.24 -8.31
CA VAL A 70 19.54 -1.15 -6.84
C VAL A 70 18.12 -0.89 -6.32
N ALA A 71 17.24 -1.89 -6.42
CA ALA A 71 15.82 -1.76 -6.06
C ALA A 71 15.45 -2.53 -4.78
N PRO A 72 14.48 -2.05 -3.98
CA PRO A 72 14.03 -2.71 -2.77
C PRO A 72 13.46 -4.09 -3.11
N THR A 73 14.22 -5.12 -2.73
CA THR A 73 13.91 -6.54 -2.94
C THR A 73 12.49 -6.86 -2.44
N GLY A 74 11.60 -7.26 -3.35
CA GLY A 74 10.22 -7.76 -3.17
C GLY A 74 9.44 -7.36 -1.89
N ARG A 75 9.85 -7.88 -0.73
CA ARG A 75 9.24 -7.64 0.59
C ARG A 75 9.29 -6.19 1.06
N GLU A 76 10.34 -5.44 0.73
CA GLU A 76 10.43 -4.03 1.13
C GLU A 76 9.43 -3.18 0.32
N GLY A 77 9.34 -3.40 -0.99
CA GLY A 77 8.30 -2.80 -1.82
C GLY A 77 6.89 -3.17 -1.35
N LEU A 78 6.67 -4.44 -0.96
CA LEU A 78 5.39 -4.87 -0.39
C LEU A 78 5.04 -4.15 0.92
N ARG A 79 6.02 -3.89 1.80
CA ARG A 79 5.82 -3.06 3.00
C ARG A 79 5.36 -1.65 2.65
N HIS A 80 6.00 -1.02 1.66
CA HIS A 80 5.60 0.32 1.22
C HIS A 80 4.20 0.37 0.63
N ALA A 81 3.81 -0.65 -0.14
CA ALA A 81 2.45 -0.79 -0.65
C ALA A 81 1.41 -0.89 0.49
N TYR A 82 1.66 -1.73 1.50
CA TYR A 82 0.81 -1.81 2.70
C TYR A 82 0.68 -0.47 3.43
N ASN A 83 1.79 0.23 3.64
CA ASN A 83 1.78 1.55 4.28
C ASN A 83 0.97 2.58 3.46
N THR A 84 0.99 2.47 2.13
CA THR A 84 0.20 3.31 1.23
C THR A 84 -1.30 3.02 1.38
N LEU A 85 -1.68 1.73 1.35
CA LEU A 85 -3.08 1.30 1.54
C LEU A 85 -3.62 1.73 2.92
N LEU A 86 -2.83 1.49 3.97
CA LEU A 86 -3.15 1.88 5.35
C LEU A 86 -3.35 3.39 5.48
N ASN A 87 -2.49 4.19 4.85
CA ASN A 87 -2.64 5.64 4.86
C ASN A 87 -3.89 6.10 4.09
N GLY A 88 -4.21 5.46 2.96
CA GLY A 88 -5.45 5.73 2.21
C GLY A 88 -6.70 5.51 3.04
N HIS A 89 -6.84 4.32 3.67
CA HIS A 89 -7.96 4.06 4.59
C HIS A 89 -7.99 5.03 5.78
N ALA A 90 -6.82 5.39 6.31
CA ALA A 90 -6.74 6.38 7.37
C ALA A 90 -7.16 7.78 6.94
N GLN A 91 -6.96 8.17 5.68
CA GLN A 91 -7.45 9.45 5.14
C GLN A 91 -8.97 9.45 4.98
N LEU A 92 -9.55 8.32 4.58
CA LEU A 92 -11.00 8.15 4.45
C LEU A 92 -11.73 7.93 5.79
N GLY A 93 -10.98 7.74 6.89
CA GLY A 93 -11.57 7.44 8.20
C GLY A 93 -12.06 5.99 8.34
N ASP A 94 -11.72 5.12 7.40
CA ASP A 94 -12.13 3.71 7.42
C ASP A 94 -11.20 2.88 8.30
N ALA A 95 -11.51 2.90 9.59
CA ALA A 95 -10.70 2.18 10.58
C ALA A 95 -10.83 0.66 10.48
N ALA A 96 -11.98 0.16 10.02
CA ALA A 96 -12.19 -1.27 9.85
C ALA A 96 -11.28 -1.84 8.76
N ALA A 97 -11.23 -1.17 7.60
CA ALA A 97 -10.34 -1.54 6.51
C ALA A 97 -8.86 -1.34 6.88
N ALA A 98 -8.50 -0.25 7.57
CA ALA A 98 -7.14 -0.05 8.07
C ALA A 98 -6.69 -1.18 9.02
N GLU A 99 -7.55 -1.64 9.93
CA GLU A 99 -7.23 -2.78 10.80
C GLU A 99 -7.14 -4.10 10.01
N ALA A 100 -7.96 -4.28 8.97
CA ALA A 100 -7.90 -5.45 8.10
C ALA A 100 -6.58 -5.50 7.32
N ALA A 101 -6.16 -4.39 6.72
CA ALA A 101 -4.87 -4.25 6.03
C ALA A 101 -3.68 -4.54 6.96
N LEU A 102 -3.72 -4.05 8.21
CA LEU A 102 -2.67 -4.32 9.21
C LEU A 102 -2.60 -5.82 9.57
N ARG A 103 -3.74 -6.51 9.66
CA ARG A 103 -3.77 -7.96 9.88
C ARG A 103 -3.25 -8.71 8.65
N ARG A 104 -3.62 -8.29 7.45
CA ARG A 104 -3.16 -8.86 6.17
C ARG A 104 -1.63 -8.76 6.06
N MET A 105 -1.05 -7.59 6.34
CA MET A 105 0.39 -7.36 6.40
C MET A 105 1.12 -8.35 7.33
N ARG A 106 0.59 -8.58 8.54
CA ARG A 106 1.15 -9.56 9.49
C ARG A 106 1.08 -10.99 8.96
N ARG A 107 -0.01 -11.38 8.30
CA ARG A 107 -0.17 -12.70 7.69
C ARG A 107 0.78 -12.91 6.51
N ALA A 108 1.11 -11.85 5.78
CA ALA A 108 2.15 -11.84 4.75
C ALA A 108 3.58 -11.94 5.34
N GLY A 109 3.73 -12.08 6.66
CA GLY A 109 5.02 -12.22 7.34
C GLY A 109 5.82 -10.92 7.42
N LEU A 110 5.19 -9.77 7.16
CA LEU A 110 5.80 -8.46 7.31
C LEU A 110 5.59 -7.93 8.72
N ARG A 111 6.64 -7.39 9.32
CA ARG A 111 6.54 -6.69 10.61
C ARG A 111 6.00 -5.28 10.39
N PRO A 112 4.87 -4.93 11.01
CA PRO A 112 4.38 -3.55 11.00
C PRO A 112 5.39 -2.60 11.64
N ASP A 113 5.54 -1.42 11.04
CA ASP A 113 6.33 -0.33 11.61
C ASP A 113 5.43 0.71 12.27
N GLN A 114 6.02 1.79 12.79
CA GLN A 114 5.28 2.88 13.42
C GLN A 114 4.23 3.51 12.48
N VAL A 115 4.49 3.58 11.18
CA VAL A 115 3.55 4.12 10.20
C VAL A 115 2.36 3.18 10.06
N SER A 116 2.60 1.88 9.87
CA SER A 116 1.54 0.87 9.72
C SER A 116 0.63 0.83 10.96
N LEU A 117 1.26 0.91 12.12
CA LEU A 117 0.63 0.78 13.42
C LEU A 117 -0.23 2.00 13.81
N THR A 118 0.15 3.20 13.37
CA THR A 118 -0.58 4.44 13.67
C THR A 118 -1.75 4.69 12.71
N ALA A 119 -1.82 4.01 11.57
CA ALA A 119 -2.87 4.24 10.57
C ALA A 119 -4.30 3.94 11.07
N PRO A 120 -4.60 2.80 11.73
CA PRO A 120 -5.93 2.57 12.30
C PRO A 120 -6.35 3.62 13.32
N LEU A 121 -5.41 4.13 14.13
CA LEU A 121 -5.67 5.20 15.10
C LEU A 121 -6.10 6.49 14.41
N LYS A 122 -5.37 6.88 13.34
CA LYS A 122 -5.70 8.04 12.51
C LYS A 122 -7.06 7.89 11.84
N ALA A 123 -7.38 6.67 11.37
CA ALA A 123 -8.68 6.35 10.78
C ALA A 123 -9.82 6.54 11.79
N HIS A 124 -9.70 5.96 13.00
CA HIS A 124 -10.69 6.10 14.09
C HIS A 124 -10.90 7.56 14.50
N ALA A 125 -9.84 8.36 14.53
CA ALA A 125 -9.93 9.78 14.84
C ALA A 125 -10.69 10.59 13.78
N ARG A 126 -10.61 10.19 12.51
CA ARG A 126 -11.29 10.86 11.38
C ARG A 126 -12.71 10.36 11.13
N GLY A 127 -12.97 9.07 11.35
CA GLY A 127 -14.27 8.42 11.10
C GLY A 127 -15.36 8.67 12.16
N GLY A 128 -15.23 9.71 12.99
CA GLY A 128 -16.25 10.06 14.00
C GLY A 128 -15.85 9.85 15.47
N GLY A 129 -14.58 9.53 15.75
CA GLY A 129 -14.00 9.68 17.09
C GLY A 129 -14.45 8.65 18.12
N ASP A 130 -14.31 7.34 17.84
CA ASP A 130 -14.35 6.33 18.91
C ASP A 130 -13.04 6.40 19.73
N LEU A 131 -13.01 7.28 20.74
CA LEU A 131 -11.91 7.40 21.70
C LEU A 131 -11.58 6.07 22.39
N ARG A 132 -12.54 5.14 22.51
CA ARG A 132 -12.27 3.80 23.07
C ARG A 132 -11.48 2.96 22.07
N ALA A 133 -11.80 3.01 20.78
CA ALA A 133 -11.00 2.36 19.74
C ALA A 133 -9.59 2.94 19.64
N VAL A 134 -9.45 4.27 19.71
CA VAL A 134 -8.14 4.94 19.75
C VAL A 134 -7.33 4.46 20.96
N ARG A 135 -7.92 4.40 22.16
CA ARG A 135 -7.24 3.88 23.37
C ARG A 135 -6.87 2.40 23.25
N ARG A 136 -7.74 1.55 22.70
CA ARG A 136 -7.44 0.13 22.43
C ARG A 136 -6.29 -0.02 21.45
N GLY A 137 -6.26 0.79 20.40
CA GLY A 137 -5.15 0.79 19.43
C GLY A 137 -3.83 1.20 20.07
N PHE A 138 -3.81 2.25 20.90
CA PHE A 138 -2.62 2.67 21.64
C PHE A 138 -2.09 1.57 22.59
N ALA A 139 -2.97 0.82 23.25
CA ALA A 139 -2.55 -0.30 24.09
C ALA A 139 -1.85 -1.41 23.28
N ARG A 140 -2.32 -1.68 22.05
CA ARG A 140 -1.67 -2.64 21.14
C ARG A 140 -0.29 -2.17 20.67
N LEU A 141 -0.06 -0.87 20.55
CA LEU A 141 1.25 -0.32 20.19
C LEU A 141 2.29 -0.52 21.27
N ARG A 142 1.89 -0.46 22.54
CA ARG A 142 2.80 -0.60 23.68
C ARG A 142 3.16 -2.06 24.00
N ALA A 143 2.43 -3.01 23.43
CA ALA A 143 2.60 -4.45 23.68
C ALA A 143 3.29 -5.20 22.53
N ALA A 144 3.66 -4.49 21.45
CA ALA A 144 4.36 -5.02 20.27
C ALA A 144 5.84 -4.62 20.32
#